data_AF-A0A518N101-F1
#
_entry.id   AF-A0A518N101-F1
#
_cell.length_a   1.000
_cell.length_b   1.000
_cell.length_c   1.000
_cell.angle_alpha   90.00
_cell.angle_beta   90.00
_cell.angle_gamma   90.00
#
_symmetry.space_group_name_H-M   'P 1'
#
loop_
_entity.id
_entity.type
_entity.pdbx_description
1 polymer ?
#
loop_
_entity_poly.entity_id
_entity_poly.type
_entity_poly.pdbx_seq_one_letter_code
_entity_poly.pdbx_strand_id
1 'polypeptide(L)'
;MATNRSHVAALAERLLGKALHALEPEEISVLHGIAEGRPISRDAADAADQQQTFGERLSDRVAAVGGSWTFIIAFILVLLGWMLLNSNVLSRVGLAFDPYPYIFLNLMLSTVAAIQAPIIMMSQNRQAAKDRIAASLDFEVNLRAELEIMRLHEKIDRAIIERLDRILEQVGGDRGNLPPTDPRLPAQS
;
A
#
# COMPACT_ATOMS: atom_id res chain seq x y z
N MET A 1 -6.22 7.22 31.85
CA MET A 1 -6.83 7.65 30.57
C MET A 1 -6.31 9.00 30.06
N ALA A 2 -6.01 9.99 30.91
CA ALA A 2 -5.54 11.32 30.45
C ALA A 2 -4.18 11.32 29.71
N THR A 3 -3.20 10.53 30.17
CA THR A 3 -1.84 10.49 29.60
C THR A 3 -1.78 9.94 28.17
N ASN A 4 -2.65 8.97 27.83
CA ASN A 4 -2.67 8.40 26.48
C ASN A 4 -3.21 9.43 25.48
N ARG A 5 -4.21 10.23 25.89
CA ARG A 5 -4.84 11.25 25.05
C ARG A 5 -3.89 12.41 24.73
N SER A 6 -3.09 12.86 25.70
CA SER A 6 -2.07 13.90 25.48
C SER A 6 -0.91 13.41 24.61
N HIS A 7 -0.53 12.13 24.75
CA HIS A 7 0.51 11.53 23.91
C HIS A 7 0.04 11.39 22.45
N VAL A 8 -1.19 10.93 22.23
CA VAL A 8 -1.83 10.90 20.90
C VAL A 8 -2.01 12.31 20.32
N ALA A 9 -2.34 13.31 21.15
CA ALA A 9 -2.44 14.71 20.72
C ALA A 9 -1.12 15.26 20.19
N ALA A 10 -0.04 15.04 20.94
CA ALA A 10 1.30 15.49 20.56
C ALA A 10 1.81 14.78 19.30
N LEU A 11 1.46 13.50 19.13
CA LEU A 11 1.78 12.73 17.92
C LEU A 11 1.02 13.26 16.70
N ALA A 12 -0.28 13.56 16.84
CA ALA A 12 -1.09 14.14 15.78
C ALA A 12 -0.55 15.51 15.32
N GLU A 13 -0.17 16.37 16.26
CA GLU A 13 0.34 17.71 15.97
C GLU A 13 1.74 17.68 15.35
N ARG A 14 2.62 16.75 15.77
CA ARG A 14 3.97 16.61 15.20
C ARG A 14 4.01 15.95 13.82
N LEU A 15 3.17 14.95 13.57
CA LEU A 15 3.20 14.17 12.34
C LEU A 15 2.31 14.74 11.24
N LEU A 16 1.08 15.09 11.61
CA LEU A 16 0.06 15.52 10.65
C LEU A 16 -0.07 17.04 10.60
N GLY A 17 0.54 17.77 11.54
CA GLY A 17 0.32 19.21 11.71
C GLY A 17 -1.13 19.56 12.05
N LYS A 18 -1.95 18.55 12.41
CA LYS A 18 -3.38 18.68 12.70
C LYS A 18 -3.62 18.47 14.18
N ALA A 19 -4.49 19.30 14.74
CA ALA A 19 -4.98 19.08 16.09
C ALA A 19 -5.89 17.85 16.14
N LEU A 20 -5.88 17.11 17.26
CA LEU A 20 -6.62 15.85 17.48
C LEU A 20 -8.11 15.87 17.07
N HIS A 21 -8.75 17.04 17.07
CA HIS A 21 -10.15 17.24 16.72
C HIS A 21 -10.41 17.43 15.21
N ALA A 22 -9.35 17.65 14.43
CA ALA A 22 -9.37 17.82 12.98
C ALA A 22 -8.90 16.55 12.24
N LEU A 23 -8.65 15.46 12.98
CA LEU A 23 -8.27 14.18 12.40
C LEU A 23 -9.51 13.43 11.92
N GLU A 24 -9.36 12.75 10.80
CA GLU A 24 -10.37 11.83 10.32
C GLU A 24 -10.45 10.58 11.22
N PRO A 25 -11.61 9.90 11.26
CA PRO A 25 -11.80 8.71 12.11
C PRO A 25 -10.75 7.61 11.86
N GLU A 26 -10.29 7.49 10.61
CA GLU A 26 -9.27 6.52 10.19
C GLU A 26 -7.89 6.87 10.78
N GLU A 27 -7.49 8.16 10.77
CA GLU A 27 -6.23 8.65 11.36
C GLU A 27 -6.18 8.39 12.87
N ILE A 28 -7.30 8.60 13.57
CA ILE A 28 -7.43 8.38 15.02
C ILE A 28 -7.26 6.89 15.37
N SER A 29 -7.84 6.00 14.57
CA SER A 29 -7.77 4.55 14.79
C SER A 29 -6.34 4.03 14.68
N VAL A 30 -5.58 4.50 13.69
CA VAL A 30 -4.17 4.15 13.49
C VAL A 30 -3.31 4.65 14.66
N LEU A 31 -3.48 5.91 15.06
CA LEU A 31 -2.77 6.49 16.21
C LEU A 31 -3.03 5.72 17.51
N HIS A 32 -4.27 5.25 17.72
CA HIS A 32 -4.63 4.39 18.85
C HIS A 32 -4.00 3.00 18.76
N GLY A 33 -4.06 2.34 17.59
CA GLY A 33 -3.44 1.03 17.36
C GLY A 33 -1.93 1.03 17.60
N ILE A 34 -1.25 2.12 17.19
CA ILE A 34 0.19 2.34 17.42
C ILE A 34 0.49 2.62 18.89
N ALA A 35 -0.34 3.41 19.58
CA ALA A 35 -0.19 3.66 21.03
C ALA A 35 -0.35 2.37 21.85
N GLU A 36 -1.14 1.42 21.38
CA GLU A 36 -1.39 0.12 22.03
C GLU A 36 -0.40 -0.98 21.59
N GLY A 37 0.50 -0.72 20.64
CA GLY A 37 1.53 -1.68 20.22
C GLY A 37 1.01 -2.92 19.49
N ARG A 38 -0.20 -2.87 18.90
CA ARG A 38 -0.78 -4.03 18.19
C ARG A 38 -0.04 -4.28 16.86
N PRO A 39 0.20 -5.55 16.48
CA PRO A 39 0.72 -5.91 15.16
C PRO A 39 -0.41 -5.97 14.14
N ILE A 40 -0.34 -5.14 13.09
CA ILE A 40 -1.51 -4.76 12.27
C ILE A 40 -1.45 -5.40 10.87
N SER A 41 -0.25 -5.81 10.44
CA SER A 41 0.03 -6.15 9.05
C SER A 41 -0.43 -7.54 8.57
N ARG A 42 -0.72 -8.50 9.46
CA ARG A 42 -1.11 -9.87 9.05
C ARG A 42 -2.61 -10.16 9.17
N ASP A 43 -3.27 -9.70 10.23
CA ASP A 43 -4.65 -10.10 10.51
C ASP A 43 -5.67 -9.56 9.49
N ALA A 44 -5.49 -8.35 8.97
CA ALA A 44 -6.47 -7.73 8.06
C ALA A 44 -6.43 -8.32 6.63
N ALA A 45 -5.24 -8.65 6.13
CA ALA A 45 -5.07 -9.27 4.81
C ALA A 45 -5.52 -10.75 4.83
N ASP A 46 -5.19 -11.49 5.89
CA ASP A 46 -5.60 -12.89 6.05
C ASP A 46 -7.12 -13.03 6.29
N ALA A 47 -7.77 -12.06 6.95
CA ALA A 47 -9.22 -12.08 7.17
C ALA A 47 -10.03 -11.82 5.88
N ALA A 48 -9.51 -11.00 4.95
CA ALA A 48 -10.17 -10.69 3.69
C ALA A 48 -10.08 -11.86 2.68
N ASP A 49 -8.99 -12.62 2.69
CA ASP A 49 -8.81 -13.79 1.81
C ASP A 49 -9.66 -15.00 2.24
N GLN A 50 -9.96 -15.14 3.54
CA GLN A 50 -10.74 -16.25 4.08
C GLN A 50 -12.25 -16.20 3.72
N GLN A 51 -12.74 -15.07 3.21
CA GLN A 51 -14.16 -14.87 2.88
C GLN A 51 -14.48 -14.90 1.39
N GLN A 52 -13.54 -15.27 0.52
CA GLN A 52 -13.83 -15.39 -0.91
C GLN A 52 -14.89 -16.45 -1.21
N THR A 53 -16.02 -16.01 -1.73
CA THR A 53 -17.09 -16.89 -2.20
C THR A 53 -16.69 -17.59 -3.51
N PHE A 54 -17.32 -18.72 -3.80
CA PHE A 54 -17.04 -19.50 -5.03
C PHE A 54 -17.25 -18.68 -6.32
N GLY A 55 -18.22 -17.77 -6.33
CA GLY A 55 -18.49 -16.88 -7.46
C GLY A 55 -17.39 -15.84 -7.70
N GLU A 56 -16.76 -15.34 -6.64
CA GLU A 56 -15.62 -14.44 -6.73
C GLU A 56 -14.41 -15.18 -7.30
N ARG A 57 -14.08 -16.37 -6.77
CA ARG A 57 -12.98 -17.19 -7.29
C ARG A 57 -13.14 -17.55 -8.77
N LEU A 58 -14.36 -17.82 -9.22
CA LEU A 58 -14.64 -18.08 -10.63
C LEU A 58 -14.44 -16.82 -11.49
N SER A 59 -14.92 -15.67 -11.03
CA SER A 59 -14.79 -14.39 -11.73
C SER A 59 -13.32 -13.99 -11.91
N ASP A 60 -12.48 -14.15 -10.88
CA ASP A 60 -11.04 -13.86 -10.93
C ASP A 60 -10.34 -14.72 -11.99
N ARG A 61 -10.72 -16.00 -12.05
CA ARG A 61 -10.13 -16.95 -13.00
C ARG A 61 -10.59 -16.68 -14.42
N VAL A 62 -11.86 -16.31 -14.62
CA VAL A 62 -12.39 -15.89 -15.93
C VAL A 62 -11.74 -14.59 -16.39
N ALA A 63 -11.55 -13.60 -15.50
CA ALA A 63 -10.86 -12.35 -15.83
C ALA A 63 -9.39 -12.58 -16.18
N ALA A 64 -8.68 -13.43 -15.42
CA ALA A 64 -7.29 -13.77 -15.68
C ALA A 64 -7.09 -14.54 -17.00
N VAL A 65 -8.00 -15.47 -17.32
CA VAL A 65 -7.95 -16.24 -18.57
C VAL A 65 -8.38 -15.38 -19.77
N GLY A 66 -9.44 -14.57 -19.62
CA GLY A 66 -9.94 -13.68 -20.67
C GLY A 66 -8.99 -12.52 -21.01
N GLY A 67 -8.11 -12.11 -20.09
CA GLY A 67 -7.11 -11.06 -20.31
C GLY A 67 -5.80 -11.55 -20.94
N SER A 68 -5.64 -12.85 -21.20
CA SER A 68 -4.40 -13.39 -21.79
C SER A 68 -4.35 -13.20 -23.31
N TRP A 69 -3.21 -12.71 -23.82
CA TRP A 69 -2.93 -12.61 -25.25
C TRP A 69 -3.10 -13.95 -25.99
N THR A 70 -2.76 -15.06 -25.34
CA THR A 70 -2.93 -16.40 -25.93
C THR A 70 -4.40 -16.77 -26.13
N PHE A 71 -5.27 -16.37 -25.19
CA PHE A 71 -6.72 -16.62 -25.30
C PHE A 71 -7.32 -15.81 -26.46
N ILE A 72 -6.94 -14.53 -26.59
CA ILE A 72 -7.40 -13.66 -27.68
C ILE A 72 -7.04 -14.26 -29.05
N ILE A 73 -5.79 -14.70 -29.22
CA ILE A 73 -5.33 -15.30 -30.48
C ILE A 73 -6.08 -16.61 -30.78
N ALA A 74 -6.20 -17.50 -29.80
CA ALA A 74 -6.93 -18.76 -29.97
C ALA A 74 -8.42 -18.52 -30.31
N PHE A 75 -9.05 -17.55 -29.65
CA PHE A 75 -10.44 -17.18 -29.90
C PHE A 75 -10.64 -16.67 -31.33
N ILE A 76 -9.77 -15.78 -31.82
CA ILE A 76 -9.80 -15.29 -33.21
C ILE A 76 -9.63 -16.45 -34.21
N LEU A 77 -8.71 -17.39 -33.95
CA LEU A 77 -8.51 -18.55 -34.81
C LEU A 77 -9.75 -19.44 -34.88
N VAL A 78 -10.45 -19.65 -33.76
CA VAL A 78 -11.70 -20.41 -33.73
C VAL A 78 -12.80 -19.70 -34.52
N LEU A 79 -12.93 -18.38 -34.38
CA LEU A 79 -13.90 -17.59 -35.16
C LEU A 79 -13.63 -17.68 -36.67
N LEU A 80 -12.38 -17.50 -37.08
CA LEU A 80 -11.97 -17.66 -38.48
C LEU A 80 -12.22 -19.09 -38.96
N GLY A 81 -11.87 -20.10 -38.16
CA GLY A 81 -12.16 -21.50 -38.46
C GLY A 81 -13.65 -21.76 -38.68
N TRP A 82 -14.52 -21.21 -37.84
CA TRP A 82 -15.98 -21.31 -37.98
C TRP A 82 -16.50 -20.64 -39.26
N MET A 83 -16.01 -19.42 -39.57
CA MET A 83 -16.36 -18.70 -40.79
C MET A 83 -15.92 -19.45 -42.04
N LEU A 84 -14.68 -19.96 -42.06
CA LEU A 84 -14.16 -20.76 -43.19
C LEU A 84 -14.92 -22.08 -43.35
N LEU A 85 -15.27 -22.77 -42.27
CA LEU A 85 -16.04 -24.02 -42.33
C LEU A 85 -17.43 -23.78 -42.92
N ASN A 86 -18.16 -22.77 -42.41
CA ASN A 86 -19.51 -22.45 -42.89
C ASN A 86 -19.52 -21.92 -44.33
N SER A 87 -18.58 -21.02 -44.69
CA SER A 87 -18.52 -20.45 -46.05
C SER A 87 -17.94 -21.39 -47.10
N ASN A 88 -16.94 -22.21 -46.76
CA ASN A 88 -16.16 -22.92 -47.78
C ASN A 88 -16.56 -24.40 -47.90
N VAL A 89 -16.92 -25.05 -46.78
CA VAL A 89 -17.28 -26.48 -46.76
C VAL A 89 -18.79 -26.66 -46.82
N LEU A 90 -19.52 -25.97 -45.95
CA LEU A 90 -20.95 -26.20 -45.76
C LEU A 90 -21.82 -25.49 -46.83
N SER A 91 -21.41 -24.31 -47.28
CA SER A 91 -22.04 -23.59 -48.40
C SER A 91 -21.97 -24.37 -49.73
N ARG A 92 -20.85 -25.05 -50.00
CA ARG A 92 -20.69 -25.86 -51.24
C ARG A 92 -21.57 -27.10 -51.29
N VAL A 93 -22.02 -27.60 -50.13
CA VAL A 93 -22.86 -28.81 -49.99
C VAL A 93 -24.34 -28.43 -49.76
N GLY A 94 -24.68 -27.14 -49.76
CA GLY A 94 -26.05 -26.66 -49.57
C GLY A 94 -26.61 -26.82 -48.15
N LEU A 95 -25.74 -27.15 -47.18
CA LEU A 95 -26.09 -27.39 -45.77
C LEU A 95 -25.51 -26.30 -44.84
N ALA A 96 -25.39 -25.06 -45.34
CA ALA A 96 -24.85 -23.96 -44.56
C ALA A 96 -25.71 -23.69 -43.31
N PHE A 97 -25.15 -23.99 -42.14
CA PHE A 97 -25.79 -23.83 -40.84
C PHE A 97 -25.84 -22.36 -40.42
N ASP A 98 -24.76 -21.61 -40.68
CA ASP A 98 -24.67 -20.17 -40.44
C ASP A 98 -24.05 -19.47 -41.67
N PRO A 99 -24.81 -19.24 -42.75
CA PRO A 99 -24.33 -18.54 -43.94
C PRO A 99 -24.04 -17.06 -43.64
N TYR A 100 -23.17 -16.44 -44.44
CA TYR A 100 -22.96 -14.99 -44.39
C TYR A 100 -24.32 -14.27 -44.47
N PRO A 101 -24.68 -13.39 -43.51
CA PRO A 101 -23.82 -12.60 -42.62
C PRO A 101 -23.52 -13.15 -41.19
N TYR A 102 -23.63 -14.47 -40.96
CA TYR A 102 -23.29 -15.15 -39.68
C TYR A 102 -24.10 -14.69 -38.45
N ILE A 103 -25.42 -14.84 -38.51
CA ILE A 103 -26.34 -14.36 -37.48
C ILE A 103 -26.13 -15.11 -36.16
N PHE A 104 -25.84 -16.41 -36.20
CA PHE A 104 -25.66 -17.21 -34.98
C PHE A 104 -24.37 -16.81 -34.26
N LEU A 105 -23.27 -16.66 -35.01
CA LEU A 105 -22.00 -16.19 -34.45
C LEU A 105 -22.15 -14.80 -33.83
N ASN A 106 -22.86 -13.89 -34.50
CA ASN A 106 -23.12 -12.55 -33.99
C ASN A 106 -23.94 -12.56 -32.69
N LEU A 107 -24.98 -13.40 -32.61
CA LEU A 107 -25.77 -13.56 -31.40
C LEU A 107 -24.90 -14.08 -30.24
N MET A 108 -24.07 -15.09 -30.49
CA MET A 108 -23.18 -15.66 -29.48
C MET A 108 -22.16 -14.64 -28.98
N LEU A 109 -21.51 -13.89 -29.88
CA LEU A 109 -20.59 -12.82 -29.51
C LEU A 109 -21.26 -11.72 -28.69
N SER A 110 -22.48 -11.34 -29.06
CA SER A 110 -23.25 -10.32 -28.34
C SER A 110 -23.56 -10.78 -26.91
N THR A 111 -23.97 -12.04 -26.70
CA THR A 111 -24.22 -12.58 -25.36
C THR A 111 -22.92 -12.66 -24.53
N VAL A 112 -21.81 -13.08 -25.14
CA VAL A 112 -20.51 -13.12 -24.45
C VAL A 112 -20.10 -11.71 -24.01
N ALA A 113 -20.18 -10.72 -24.90
CA ALA A 113 -19.84 -9.33 -24.61
C ALA A 113 -20.74 -8.73 -23.51
N ALA A 114 -22.04 -9.03 -23.52
CA ALA A 114 -22.97 -8.55 -22.50
C ALA A 114 -22.63 -9.06 -21.09
N ILE A 115 -22.14 -10.30 -20.97
CA ILE A 115 -21.72 -10.89 -19.70
C ILE A 115 -20.32 -10.42 -19.29
N GLN A 116 -19.47 -10.03 -20.25
CA GLN A 116 -18.11 -9.55 -19.96
C GLN A 116 -18.10 -8.26 -19.13
N ALA A 117 -18.95 -7.28 -19.45
CA ALA A 117 -18.92 -5.97 -18.77
C ALA A 117 -19.16 -6.08 -17.24
N PRO A 118 -20.16 -6.81 -16.74
CA PRO A 118 -20.35 -7.04 -15.31
C PRO A 118 -19.20 -7.82 -14.66
N ILE A 119 -18.64 -8.83 -15.32
CA ILE A 119 -17.51 -9.60 -14.78
C ILE A 119 -16.28 -8.71 -14.63
N ILE A 120 -15.99 -7.89 -15.65
CA ILE A 120 -14.91 -6.91 -15.60
C ILE A 120 -15.16 -5.92 -14.46
N MET A 121 -16.37 -5.38 -14.33
CA MET A 121 -16.73 -4.44 -13.26
C MET A 121 -16.62 -5.07 -11.87
N MET A 122 -17.04 -6.32 -11.69
CA MET A 122 -16.87 -7.06 -10.43
C MET A 122 -15.39 -7.28 -10.11
N SER A 123 -14.58 -7.61 -11.13
CA SER A 123 -13.14 -7.76 -10.96
C SER A 123 -12.45 -6.45 -10.61
N GLN A 124 -12.85 -5.35 -11.25
CA GLN A 124 -12.34 -4.00 -10.94
C GLN A 124 -12.75 -3.55 -9.55
N ASN A 125 -14.01 -3.76 -9.15
CA ASN A 125 -14.50 -3.37 -7.82
C ASN A 125 -13.74 -4.11 -6.71
N ARG A 126 -13.43 -5.40 -6.91
CA ARG A 126 -12.62 -6.18 -5.98
C ARG A 126 -11.16 -5.71 -5.96
N GLN A 127 -10.56 -5.42 -7.11
CA GLN A 127 -9.20 -4.88 -7.16
C GLN A 127 -9.11 -3.53 -6.45
N ALA A 128 -10.07 -2.63 -6.69
CA ALA A 128 -10.13 -1.33 -6.02
C ALA A 128 -10.28 -1.46 -4.49
N ALA A 129 -11.05 -2.45 -4.01
CA ALA A 129 -11.15 -2.74 -2.57
C ALA A 129 -9.80 -3.20 -1.99
N LYS A 130 -9.08 -4.09 -2.68
CA LYS A 130 -7.73 -4.54 -2.29
C LYS A 130 -6.74 -3.38 -2.30
N ASP A 131 -6.75 -2.56 -3.34
CA ASP A 131 -5.87 -1.40 -3.49
C ASP A 131 -6.12 -0.37 -2.37
N ARG A 132 -7.38 -0.14 -1.98
CA ARG A 132 -7.72 0.74 -0.84
C ARG A 132 -7.15 0.21 0.48
N ILE A 133 -7.25 -1.09 0.74
CA ILE A 133 -6.70 -1.71 1.96
C ILE A 133 -5.17 -1.60 1.95
N ALA A 134 -4.52 -1.93 0.83
CA ALA A 134 -3.08 -1.81 0.69
C ALA A 134 -2.61 -0.37 0.95
N ALA A 135 -3.29 0.63 0.38
CA ALA A 135 -2.98 2.04 0.61
C ALA A 135 -3.12 2.45 2.08
N SER A 136 -4.15 1.96 2.79
CA SER A 136 -4.30 2.24 4.23
C SER A 136 -3.17 1.61 5.07
N LEU A 137 -2.73 0.41 4.71
CA LEU A 137 -1.63 -0.27 5.41
C LEU A 137 -0.29 0.42 5.14
N ASP A 138 -0.03 0.82 3.89
CA ASP A 138 1.18 1.55 3.51
C ASP A 138 1.25 2.90 4.26
N PHE A 139 0.12 3.60 4.37
CA PHE A 139 0.03 4.84 5.14
C PHE A 139 0.37 4.61 6.62
N GLU A 140 -0.18 3.58 7.23
CA GLU A 140 0.06 3.23 8.63
C GLU A 140 1.52 2.83 8.90
N VAL A 141 2.11 2.01 8.02
CA VAL A 141 3.53 1.61 8.11
C VAL A 141 4.44 2.84 7.98
N ASN A 142 4.17 3.72 7.01
CA ASN A 142 4.95 4.93 6.81
C ASN A 142 4.88 5.85 8.04
N LEU A 143 3.68 6.07 8.58
CA LEU A 143 3.48 6.89 9.78
C LEU A 143 4.25 6.32 10.98
N ARG A 144 4.24 5.00 11.15
CA ARG A 144 4.99 4.33 12.21
C ARG A 144 6.50 4.47 12.05
N ALA A 145 7.01 4.32 10.82
CA ALA A 145 8.43 4.51 10.53
C ALA A 145 8.89 5.93 10.88
N GLU A 146 8.10 6.94 10.54
CA GLU A 146 8.36 8.34 10.90
C GLU A 146 8.44 8.54 12.42
N LEU A 147 7.54 7.91 13.17
CA LEU A 147 7.57 7.94 14.64
C LEU A 147 8.80 7.29 15.24
N GLU A 148 9.21 6.14 14.70
CA GLU A 148 10.41 5.45 15.17
C GLU A 148 11.66 6.29 14.89
N ILE A 149 11.74 6.96 13.73
CA ILE A 149 12.81 7.90 13.41
C ILE A 149 12.83 9.08 14.39
N MET A 150 11.69 9.72 14.66
CA MET A 150 11.63 10.83 15.61
C MET A 150 12.03 10.41 17.03
N ARG A 151 11.59 9.25 17.49
CA ARG A 151 12.00 8.70 18.79
C ARG A 151 13.50 8.43 18.84
N LEU A 152 14.07 7.96 17.73
CA LEU A 152 15.51 7.76 17.62
C LEU A 152 16.26 9.10 17.66
N HIS A 153 15.76 10.12 16.96
CA HIS A 153 16.33 11.47 16.95
C HIS A 153 16.33 12.07 18.36
N GLU A 154 15.22 12.01 19.08
CA GLU A 154 15.14 12.53 20.46
C GLU A 154 16.10 11.80 21.41
N LYS A 155 16.27 10.49 21.26
CA LYS A 155 17.26 9.73 22.04
C LYS A 155 18.70 10.15 21.71
N ILE A 156 18.99 10.38 20.43
CA ILE A 156 20.31 10.83 19.97
C ILE A 156 20.59 12.23 20.51
N ASP A 157 19.66 13.17 20.39
CA ASP A 157 19.82 14.54 20.90
C ASP A 157 20.10 14.55 22.40
N ARG A 158 19.32 13.78 23.17
CA ARG A 158 19.55 13.62 24.62
C ARG A 158 20.94 13.06 24.92
N ALA A 159 21.36 12.02 24.20
CA ALA A 159 22.68 11.41 24.38
C ALA A 159 23.83 12.36 24.01
N ILE A 160 23.65 13.18 22.96
CA ILE A 160 24.62 14.20 22.55
C ILE A 160 24.74 15.27 23.63
N ILE A 161 23.61 15.81 24.13
CA ILE A 161 23.60 16.83 25.19
C ILE A 161 24.31 16.31 26.44
N GLU A 162 23.99 15.10 26.89
CA GLU A 162 24.64 14.49 28.07
C GLU A 162 26.15 14.26 27.85
N ARG A 163 26.58 13.99 26.61
CA ARG A 163 28.00 13.86 26.27
C ARG A 163 28.69 15.23 26.27
N LEU A 164 28.05 16.26 25.75
CA LEU A 164 28.57 17.63 25.71
C LEU A 164 28.74 18.20 27.12
N ASP A 165 27.75 18.02 27.99
CA ASP A 165 27.82 18.47 29.40
C ASP A 165 29.01 17.83 30.13
N ARG A 166 29.21 16.52 29.98
CA ARG A 166 30.38 15.83 30.55
C ARG A 166 31.72 16.37 30.05
N ILE A 167 31.83 16.70 28.76
CA ILE A 167 33.07 17.27 28.20
C ILE A 167 33.31 18.68 28.74
N LEU A 168 32.27 19.51 28.84
CA LEU A 168 32.37 20.86 29.40
C LEU A 168 32.79 20.83 30.88
N GLU A 169 32.27 19.89 31.67
CA GLU A 169 32.70 19.68 33.05
C GLU A 169 34.17 19.27 33.14
N GLN A 170 34.65 18.35 32.30
CA GLN A 170 36.05 17.94 32.27
C GLN A 170 36.98 19.11 31.91
N VAL A 171 36.65 19.86 30.85
CA VAL A 171 37.47 21.01 30.41
C VAL A 171 37.43 22.16 31.45
N GLY A 172 36.29 22.38 32.10
CA GLY A 172 36.14 23.36 33.18
C GLY A 172 36.96 22.99 34.42
N GLY A 173 36.96 21.71 34.82
CA GLY A 173 37.76 21.19 35.93
C GLY A 173 39.27 21.29 35.68
N ASP A 174 39.71 21.03 34.44
CA ASP A 174 41.13 21.06 34.08
C ASP A 174 41.70 22.50 34.05
N ARG A 175 40.88 23.50 33.69
CA ARG A 175 41.26 24.93 33.80
C ARG A 175 41.35 25.43 35.24
N GLY A 176 40.59 24.85 36.17
CA GLY A 176 40.69 25.16 37.60
C GLY A 176 41.96 24.63 38.28
N ASN A 177 42.64 23.68 37.64
CA ASN A 177 43.88 23.06 38.13
C ASN A 177 45.15 23.63 37.46
N LEU A 178 45.04 24.71 36.67
CA LEU A 178 46.20 25.43 36.18
C LEU A 178 46.93 26.05 37.39
N PRO A 179 48.23 25.77 37.59
CA PRO A 179 49.01 26.41 38.64
C PRO A 179 48.94 27.93 38.46
N PRO A 180 48.85 28.71 39.54
CA PRO A 180 48.72 30.16 39.45
C PRO A 180 49.84 30.70 38.56
N THR A 181 49.47 31.39 37.48
CA THR A 181 50.43 32.07 36.61
C THR A 181 51.12 33.13 37.47
N ASP A 182 52.35 32.83 37.90
CA ASP A 182 53.15 33.73 38.72
C ASP A 182 53.41 35.02 37.92
N PRO A 183 52.94 36.20 38.37
CA PRO A 183 53.18 37.46 37.69
C PRO A 183 54.65 37.92 37.73
N ARG A 184 55.55 37.16 38.37
CA ARG A 184 56.97 37.51 38.54
C ARG A 184 57.88 36.73 37.61
N LEU A 185 57.74 36.93 36.30
CA LEU A 185 58.86 36.73 35.39
C LEU A 185 59.51 38.09 35.13
N PRO A 186 60.67 38.40 35.74
CA PRO A 186 61.42 39.58 35.35
C PRO A 186 61.84 39.44 33.88
N ALA A 187 61.71 40.53 33.13
CA ALA A 187 62.37 40.70 31.85
C ALA A 187 63.87 40.44 32.04
N GLN A 188 64.36 39.30 31.59
CA GLN A 188 65.78 39.07 31.42
C GLN A 188 66.13 39.45 29.99
N SER A 189 66.84 40.59 29.92
CA SER A 189 67.83 41.05 28.92
C SER A 189 67.87 40.37 27.55
#